data_AF-A0A352RUN7-F1
#
_entry.id   AF-A0A352RUN7-F1
#
_cell.length_a   1.000
_cell.length_b   1.000
_cell.length_c   1.000
_cell.angle_alpha   90.00
_cell.angle_beta   90.00
_cell.angle_gamma   90.00
#
_symmetry.space_group_name_H-M   'P 1'
#
loop_
_entity.id
_entity.type
_entity.pdbx_description
1 polymer ?
#
loop_
_entity_poly.entity_id
_entity_poly.type
_entity_poly.pdbx_seq_one_letter_code
_entity_poly.pdbx_strand_id
1 'polypeptide(L)'
;TFCNGGPEANGSEAEFEKYGRNRLAEGKLPLCAEMCSTKALLGGDGDVIADILRNRVIKRGKGGDVFGWGTAYGGVKAQPAAGTPPAAPGAAPTAPAAPASEGSAS
;
A
#
# COMPACT_ATOMS: atom_id res chain seq x y z
N THR A 1 8.90 14.96 1.50
CA THR A 1 9.54 13.84 2.23
C THR A 1 9.03 13.80 3.65
N PHE A 2 7.94 13.08 3.90
CA PHE A 2 7.40 12.98 5.27
C PHE A 2 8.42 12.24 6.15
N CYS A 3 8.84 12.85 7.26
CA CYS A 3 9.86 12.35 8.20
C CYS A 3 11.34 12.30 7.73
N ASN A 4 11.68 12.64 6.48
CA ASN A 4 13.07 12.60 5.95
C ASN A 4 13.73 14.00 5.82
N GLY A 5 13.09 15.05 6.34
CA GLY A 5 13.63 16.40 6.24
C GLY A 5 13.77 16.91 4.80
N GLY A 6 14.67 17.88 4.62
CA GLY A 6 14.96 18.56 3.35
C GLY A 6 16.42 18.41 2.89
N PRO A 7 16.84 19.12 1.84
CA PRO A 7 18.22 19.06 1.33
C PRO A 7 19.23 19.84 2.20
N GLU A 8 18.74 20.59 3.19
CA GLU A 8 19.57 21.32 4.15
C GLU A 8 20.34 20.35 5.06
N ALA A 9 21.36 20.85 5.77
CA ALA A 9 22.10 20.02 6.72
C ALA A 9 21.15 19.45 7.80
N ASN A 10 21.25 18.13 8.04
CA ASN A 10 20.43 17.44 9.04
C ASN A 10 20.55 18.11 10.41
N GLY A 11 19.42 18.42 11.03
CA GLY A 11 19.35 19.05 12.35
C GLY A 11 19.69 20.54 12.35
N SER A 12 19.84 21.17 11.18
CA SER A 12 19.99 22.62 11.10
C SER A 12 18.67 23.35 11.40
N GLU A 13 18.79 24.58 11.92
CA GLU A 13 17.63 25.43 12.19
C GLU A 13 16.84 25.72 10.91
N ALA A 14 17.54 25.94 9.79
CA ALA A 14 16.92 26.12 8.48
C ALA A 14 16.15 24.88 7.99
N GLU A 15 16.62 23.66 8.28
CA GLU A 15 15.87 22.44 7.98
C GLU A 15 14.62 22.36 8.85
N PHE A 16 14.74 22.64 10.14
CA PHE A 16 13.63 22.56 11.08
C PHE A 16 12.53 23.57 10.77
N GLU A 17 12.89 24.81 10.41
CA GLU A 17 11.92 25.84 10.02
C GLU A 17 11.19 25.49 8.72
N LYS A 18 11.89 24.96 7.71
CA LYS A 18 11.31 24.69 6.39
C LYS A 18 10.57 23.35 6.30
N TYR A 19 11.08 22.33 6.95
CA TYR A 19 10.65 20.94 6.77
C TYR A 19 10.22 20.26 8.08
N GLY A 20 10.40 20.94 9.21
CA GLY A 20 10.11 20.38 10.52
C GLY A 20 11.13 19.33 10.94
N ARG A 21 10.68 18.39 11.77
CA ARG A 21 11.55 17.40 12.40
C ARG A 21 11.94 16.27 11.44
N ASN A 22 13.24 16.08 11.24
CA ASN A 22 13.78 14.94 10.51
C ASN A 22 13.93 13.71 11.43
N ARG A 23 12.89 12.88 11.52
CA ARG A 23 12.89 11.69 12.39
C ARG A 23 13.90 10.64 11.94
N LEU A 24 14.16 10.54 10.64
CA LEU A 24 15.11 9.57 10.11
C LEU A 24 16.54 9.92 10.51
N ALA A 25 16.92 11.20 10.47
CA ALA A 25 18.23 11.66 10.97
C ALA A 25 18.39 11.46 12.49
N GLU A 26 17.29 11.48 13.26
CA GLU A 26 17.27 11.15 14.69
C GLU A 26 17.32 9.62 14.97
N GLY A 27 17.37 8.77 13.95
CA GLY A 27 17.36 7.30 14.10
C GLY A 27 15.99 6.72 14.50
N LYS A 28 14.91 7.49 14.33
CA LYS A 28 13.54 7.07 14.63
C LYS A 28 12.84 6.65 13.35
N LEU A 29 12.05 5.58 13.40
CA LEU A 29 11.27 5.18 12.24
C LEU A 29 10.21 6.24 11.89
N PRO A 30 9.72 6.21 10.63
CA PRO A 30 8.61 7.04 10.20
C PRO A 30 7.40 6.85 11.12
N LEU A 31 6.75 7.96 11.51
CA LEU A 31 5.66 7.93 12.49
C LEU A 31 4.51 7.01 12.06
N CYS A 32 4.19 6.97 10.76
CA CYS A 32 3.14 6.12 10.23
C CYS A 32 3.48 4.63 10.34
N ALA A 33 4.77 4.27 10.26
CA ALA A 33 5.22 2.89 10.42
C ALA A 33 5.21 2.48 11.90
N GLU A 34 5.66 3.36 12.81
CA GLU A 34 5.66 3.11 14.26
C GLU A 34 4.25 2.95 14.84
N MET A 35 3.30 3.77 14.37
CA MET A 35 1.92 3.74 14.84
C MET A 35 1.03 2.73 14.08
N CYS A 36 1.59 1.95 13.15
CA CYS A 36 0.79 1.04 12.34
C CYS A 36 0.35 -0.21 13.13
N SER A 37 -0.90 -0.24 13.58
CA SER A 37 -1.47 -1.37 14.34
C SER A 37 -1.52 -2.69 13.56
N THR A 38 -1.74 -2.62 12.24
CA THR A 38 -1.96 -3.80 11.38
C THR A 38 -0.70 -4.27 10.65
N LYS A 39 0.46 -3.63 10.88
CA LYS A 39 1.73 -3.89 10.16
C LYS A 39 1.61 -3.77 8.63
N ALA A 40 0.70 -2.92 8.16
CA ALA A 40 0.53 -2.58 6.75
C ALA A 40 1.66 -1.68 6.25
N LEU A 41 2.01 -0.66 7.02
CA LEU A 41 3.18 0.19 6.77
C LEU A 41 4.40 -0.42 7.43
N LEU A 42 5.50 -0.50 6.68
CA LEU A 42 6.80 -0.98 7.15
C LEU A 42 7.84 0.11 6.91
N GLY A 43 8.72 0.33 7.87
CA GLY A 43 9.88 1.21 7.75
C GLY A 43 11.13 0.49 8.22
N GLY A 44 12.26 0.74 7.57
CA GLY A 44 13.52 0.09 7.88
C GLY A 44 14.44 0.06 6.66
N ASP A 45 15.49 -0.75 6.74
CA ASP A 45 16.43 -0.97 5.65
C ASP A 45 15.74 -1.54 4.41
N GLY A 46 16.08 -0.99 3.24
CA GLY A 46 15.40 -1.30 1.98
C GLY A 46 15.45 -2.78 1.60
N ASP A 47 16.58 -3.45 1.84
CA ASP A 47 16.79 -4.85 1.46
C ASP A 47 15.95 -5.77 2.35
N VAL A 48 15.94 -5.50 3.66
CA VAL A 48 15.11 -6.24 4.63
C VAL A 48 13.62 -6.07 4.32
N ILE A 49 13.19 -4.86 3.99
CA ILE A 49 11.79 -4.56 3.66
C ILE A 49 11.38 -5.24 2.35
N ALA A 50 12.27 -5.26 1.36
CA ALA A 50 12.03 -5.95 0.09
C ALA A 50 11.85 -7.46 0.29
N ASP A 51 12.65 -8.09 1.14
CA ASP A 51 12.50 -9.51 1.48
C ASP A 51 11.19 -9.81 2.21
N ILE A 52 10.78 -8.95 3.14
CA ILE A 52 9.47 -9.06 3.80
C ILE A 52 8.33 -8.95 2.77
N LEU A 53 8.42 -8.00 1.83
CA LEU A 53 7.42 -7.83 0.78
C LEU A 53 7.33 -9.09 -0.10
N ARG A 54 8.46 -9.61 -0.60
CA ARG A 54 8.51 -10.83 -1.41
C ARG A 54 7.87 -12.01 -0.68
N ASN A 55 8.25 -12.22 0.58
CA ASN A 55 7.66 -13.26 1.42
C ASN A 55 6.15 -13.09 1.61
N ARG A 56 5.65 -11.87 1.80
CA ARG A 56 4.22 -11.58 1.93
C ARG A 56 3.46 -11.84 0.63
N VAL A 57 4.04 -11.49 -0.51
CA VAL A 57 3.46 -11.76 -1.83
C VAL A 57 3.31 -13.26 -2.07
N ILE A 58 4.38 -14.03 -1.82
CA ILE A 58 4.36 -15.50 -1.94
C ILE A 58 3.31 -16.11 -1.02
N LYS A 59 3.30 -15.73 0.28
CA LYS A 59 2.34 -16.26 1.26
C LYS A 59 0.88 -15.92 0.94
N ARG A 60 0.60 -14.76 0.34
CA ARG A 60 -0.75 -14.32 -0.01
C ARG A 60 -1.23 -14.89 -1.35
N GLY A 61 -0.34 -15.47 -2.16
CA GLY A 61 -0.68 -16.07 -3.46
C GLY A 61 -1.19 -15.08 -4.52
N LYS A 62 -1.16 -13.77 -4.24
CA LYS A 62 -1.50 -12.70 -5.18
C LYS A 62 -0.25 -11.85 -5.41
N GLY A 63 0.32 -11.98 -6.61
CA GLY A 63 1.35 -11.08 -7.15
C GLY A 63 0.82 -9.65 -7.28
N GLY A 64 1.71 -8.69 -7.51
CA GLY A 64 1.41 -7.25 -7.62
C GLY A 64 0.44 -6.83 -8.72
N ASP A 65 -0.32 -7.75 -9.31
CA ASP A 65 -1.52 -7.48 -10.11
C ASP A 65 -2.68 -7.06 -9.20
N VAL A 66 -2.44 -6.00 -8.43
CA VAL A 66 -3.46 -5.28 -7.68
C VAL A 66 -4.10 -4.35 -8.70
N PHE A 67 -5.22 -4.78 -9.28
CA PHE A 67 -6.07 -3.96 -10.16
C PHE A 67 -5.23 -3.11 -11.13
N GLY A 68 -4.55 -3.80 -12.05
CA GLY A 68 -3.40 -3.26 -12.78
C GLY A 68 -3.64 -1.89 -13.41
N TRP A 69 -2.55 -1.15 -13.63
CA TRP A 69 -2.56 0.11 -14.39
C TRP A 69 -3.28 -0.02 -15.75
N GLY A 70 -3.32 -1.22 -16.34
CA GLY A 70 -4.11 -1.51 -17.55
C GLY A 70 -5.63 -1.49 -17.35
N THR A 71 -6.13 -1.76 -16.14
CA THR A 71 -7.54 -1.55 -15.76
C THR A 71 -7.82 -0.08 -15.47
N ALA A 72 -6.86 0.63 -14.85
CA ALA A 72 -7.03 2.03 -14.48
C ALA A 72 -6.85 3.02 -15.65
N TYR A 73 -6.00 2.70 -16.62
CA TYR A 73 -5.60 3.61 -17.71
C TYR A 73 -5.61 2.92 -19.10
N GLY A 74 -6.50 1.93 -19.28
CA GLY A 74 -6.58 1.05 -20.45
C GLY A 74 -6.15 1.66 -21.79
N GLY A 75 -5.08 1.10 -22.35
CA GLY A 75 -4.44 1.60 -23.57
C GLY A 75 -3.62 0.58 -24.33
N VAL A 76 -3.94 -0.71 -24.25
CA VAL A 76 -3.55 -1.68 -25.28
C VAL A 76 -4.73 -2.62 -25.47
N LYS A 77 -5.19 -2.73 -26.73
CA LYS A 77 -6.31 -3.58 -27.15
C LYS A 77 -6.25 -4.92 -26.42
N ALA A 78 -7.24 -5.18 -25.58
CA ALA A 78 -7.41 -6.46 -24.91
C ALA A 78 -7.47 -7.56 -25.98
N GLN A 79 -6.43 -8.38 -26.05
CA GLN A 79 -6.54 -9.68 -26.69
C GLN A 79 -7.30 -10.56 -25.71
N PRO A 80 -8.42 -11.17 -26.13
CA PRO A 80 -9.23 -11.97 -25.22
C PRO A 80 -8.42 -13.18 -24.76
N ALA A 81 -8.25 -13.30 -23.44
CA ALA A 81 -7.93 -14.58 -22.85
C ALA A 81 -9.04 -15.57 -23.25
N ALA A 82 -8.67 -16.60 -23.99
CA ALA A 82 -9.59 -17.62 -24.45
C ALA A 82 -10.31 -18.24 -23.23
N GLY A 83 -11.63 -18.06 -23.14
CA GLY A 83 -12.46 -18.89 -22.25
C GLY A 83 -13.66 -18.25 -21.56
N THR A 84 -13.98 -16.97 -21.73
CA THR A 84 -15.16 -16.38 -21.05
C THR A 84 -16.25 -15.99 -22.06
N PRO A 85 -17.46 -16.60 -22.01
CA PRO A 85 -18.58 -16.14 -22.82
C PRO A 85 -19.03 -14.73 -22.37
N PRO A 86 -19.48 -13.86 -23.30
CA PRO A 86 -19.76 -12.47 -22.99
C PRO A 86 -20.98 -12.32 -22.10
N ALA A 87 -20.81 -11.67 -20.95
CA ALA A 87 -21.91 -11.24 -20.10
C ALA A 87 -22.68 -10.08 -20.75
N ALA A 88 -24.00 -10.17 -20.79
CA ALA A 88 -24.89 -9.17 -21.37
C ALA A 88 -24.80 -7.81 -20.63
N PRO A 89 -24.95 -6.67 -21.32
CA PRO A 89 -24.80 -5.36 -20.73
C PRO A 89 -26.05 -5.01 -19.88
N GLY A 90 -25.87 -4.86 -18.56
CA GLY A 90 -26.94 -4.37 -17.68
C GLY A 90 -26.77 -4.61 -16.18
N ALA A 91 -25.83 -5.46 -15.75
CA ALA A 91 -25.63 -5.71 -14.32
C ALA A 91 -24.52 -4.80 -13.75
N ALA A 92 -24.91 -3.81 -12.95
CA ALA A 92 -23.98 -3.16 -12.03
C ALA A 92 -23.40 -4.21 -11.07
N PRO A 93 -22.10 -4.15 -10.71
CA PRO A 93 -21.54 -5.06 -9.73
C PRO A 93 -22.19 -4.76 -8.37
N THR A 94 -22.98 -5.69 -7.86
CA THR A 94 -23.42 -5.67 -6.46
C THR A 94 -22.17 -5.78 -5.60
N ALA A 95 -21.98 -4.79 -4.71
CA ALA A 95 -20.93 -4.84 -3.71
C ALA A 95 -21.07 -6.14 -2.89
N PRO A 96 -19.98 -6.86 -2.59
CA PRO A 96 -20.08 -8.00 -1.71
C PRO A 96 -20.56 -7.52 -0.34
N ALA A 97 -21.64 -8.14 0.14
CA ALA A 97 -22.21 -7.88 1.45
C ALA A 97 -21.13 -8.05 2.54
N ALA A 98 -21.06 -7.08 3.45
CA ALA A 98 -20.31 -7.23 4.68
C ALA A 98 -20.85 -8.44 5.46
N PRO A 99 -20.00 -9.30 6.06
CA PRO A 99 -20.50 -10.40 6.88
C PRO A 99 -21.25 -9.82 8.08
N ALA A 100 -22.51 -10.25 8.23
CA ALA A 100 -23.36 -9.91 9.35
C ALA A 100 -22.73 -10.41 10.65
N SER A 101 -22.75 -9.56 11.67
CA SER A 101 -22.47 -9.93 13.05
C SER A 101 -23.68 -10.67 13.63
N GLU A 102 -23.68 -12.00 13.54
CA GLU A 102 -24.35 -12.85 14.53
C GLU A 102 -23.39 -12.96 15.73
N GLY A 103 -23.75 -12.79 16.99
CA GLY A 103 -25.03 -12.72 17.66
C GLY A 103 -24.73 -13.09 19.12
N SER A 104 -25.14 -12.24 20.04
CA SER A 104 -25.01 -12.42 21.49
C SER A 104 -25.70 -13.71 21.96
N ALA A 105 -25.02 -14.49 22.81
CA ALA A 105 -25.67 -15.46 23.68
C ALA A 105 -25.11 -15.27 25.09
N SER A 106 -26.03 -15.05 26.03
CA SER A 106 -25.84 -14.98 27.48
C SER A 106 -25.23 -16.25 28.07
#